data_AF-A0A9E1KXQ1-F1
#
_entry.id   AF-A0A9E1KXQ1-F1
#
_cell.length_a   1.000
_cell.length_b   1.000
_cell.length_c   1.000
_cell.angle_alpha   90.00
_cell.angle_beta   90.00
_cell.angle_gamma   90.00
#
_symmetry.space_group_name_H-M   'P 1'
#
loop_
_entity.id
_entity.type
_entity.pdbx_description
1 polymer ?
#
loop_
_entity_poly.entity_id
_entity_poly.type
_entity_poly.pdbx_seq_one_letter_code
_entity_poly.pdbx_strand_id
1 'polypeptide(L)'
;MSALVHRRSANSQLELPDTLHPLLQRVYRQRNIGSADDLSLDFKSLLPPQSLKGMDAAVELLWQALQQQQRVLIVADFDADGATSCALVLTALQQMGFHHLDYIVPNRFDYGYGLTPEIVELAA
;
A
#
# COMPACT_ATOMS: atom_id res chain seq x y z
N MET A 1 9.20 -10.80 35.12
CA MET A 1 10.29 -10.17 34.36
C MET A 1 9.87 -8.75 34.04
N SER A 2 10.54 -7.72 34.56
CA SER A 2 10.21 -6.34 34.17
C SER A 2 10.77 -6.08 32.77
N ALA A 3 9.96 -5.63 31.83
CA ALA A 3 10.46 -5.18 30.53
C ALA A 3 11.45 -4.04 30.75
N LEU A 4 12.70 -4.24 30.34
CA LEU A 4 13.73 -3.20 30.31
C LEU A 4 13.36 -2.23 29.18
N VAL A 5 12.80 -1.07 29.53
CA VAL A 5 12.47 -0.03 28.55
C VAL A 5 13.75 0.72 28.20
N HIS A 6 14.34 0.38 27.05
CA HIS A 6 15.43 1.15 26.48
C HIS A 6 14.89 2.38 25.76
N ARG A 7 15.24 3.57 26.26
CA ARG A 7 14.94 4.81 25.56
C ARG A 7 15.80 4.90 24.30
N ARG A 8 15.17 5.18 23.16
CA ARG A 8 15.90 5.46 21.91
C ARG A 8 16.75 6.72 22.09
N SER A 9 17.96 6.71 21.54
CA SER A 9 18.80 7.91 21.48
C SER A 9 18.23 8.88 20.45
N ALA A 10 18.26 10.18 20.77
CA ALA A 10 17.86 11.19 19.82
C ALA A 10 18.89 11.29 18.67
N ASN A 11 18.43 11.47 17.44
CA ASN A 11 19.27 11.87 16.32
C ASN A 11 19.68 13.35 16.52
N SER A 12 20.86 13.55 17.10
CA SER A 12 21.42 14.89 17.33
C SER A 12 21.89 15.58 16.04
N GLN A 13 22.06 14.82 14.95
CA GLN A 13 22.51 15.31 13.66
C GLN A 13 21.34 15.72 12.75
N LEU A 14 20.09 15.49 13.16
CA LEU A 14 18.93 15.88 12.38
C LEU A 14 18.77 17.40 12.35
N GLU A 15 19.00 17.97 11.18
CA GLU A 15 18.73 19.37 10.84
C GLU A 15 17.23 19.52 10.55
N LEU A 16 16.58 20.47 11.24
CA LEU A 16 15.16 20.75 11.12
C LEU A 16 14.96 22.26 10.96
N PRO A 17 13.94 22.71 10.20
CA PRO A 17 13.65 24.13 10.06
C PRO A 17 13.44 24.84 11.41
N ASP A 18 14.02 26.02 11.58
CA ASP A 18 13.84 26.85 12.77
C ASP A 18 12.37 27.33 12.95
N THR A 19 11.58 27.27 11.87
CA THR A 19 10.14 27.54 11.90
C THR A 19 9.35 26.46 12.64
N LEU A 20 9.90 25.26 12.82
CA LEU A 20 9.26 24.20 13.61
C LEU A 20 9.36 24.50 15.10
N HIS A 21 8.24 24.38 15.80
CA HIS A 21 8.16 24.57 17.24
C HIS A 21 9.19 23.67 17.98
N PRO A 22 9.91 24.16 19.02
CA PRO A 22 10.96 23.40 19.70
C PRO A 22 10.51 22.03 20.24
N LEU A 23 9.25 21.93 20.67
CA LEU A 23 8.66 20.65 21.08
C LEU A 23 8.60 19.64 19.93
N LEU A 24 8.19 20.06 18.73
CA LEU A 24 8.13 19.20 17.56
C LEU A 24 9.53 18.76 17.14
N GLN A 25 10.50 19.68 17.16
CA GLN A 25 11.90 19.33 16.88
C GLN A 25 12.43 18.26 17.85
N ARG A 26 12.11 18.39 19.15
CA ARG A 26 12.47 17.39 20.17
C ARG A 26 11.79 16.04 19.91
N VAL A 27 10.52 16.04 19.50
CA VAL A 27 9.78 14.81 19.16
C VAL A 27 10.38 14.15 17.92
N TYR A 28 10.61 14.90 16.85
CA TYR A 28 11.15 14.36 15.60
C TYR A 28 12.56 13.80 15.75
N ARG A 29 13.43 14.45 16.52
CA ARG A 29 14.77 13.91 16.86
C ARG A 29 14.71 12.57 17.61
N GLN A 30 13.60 12.24 18.26
CA GLN A 30 13.40 10.95 18.94
C GLN A 30 12.75 9.89 18.03
N ARG A 31 12.42 10.24 16.79
CA ARG A 31 11.91 9.33 15.76
C ARG A 31 13.06 8.92 14.83
N ASN A 32 12.83 7.86 14.08
CA ASN A 32 13.78 7.36 13.07
C ASN A 32 13.65 8.18 11.78
N ILE A 33 13.88 9.47 11.89
CA ILE A 33 13.80 10.45 10.79
C ILE A 33 15.24 10.81 10.39
N GLY A 34 15.52 10.68 9.10
CA GLY A 34 16.85 10.91 8.53
C GLY A 34 17.07 12.35 8.11
N SER A 35 16.04 13.03 7.61
CA SER A 35 16.12 14.43 7.18
C SER A 35 14.79 15.17 7.38
N ALA A 36 14.80 16.50 7.19
CA ALA A 36 13.57 17.28 7.17
C ALA A 36 12.62 16.88 6.03
N ASP A 37 13.14 16.32 4.93
CA ASP A 37 12.33 15.91 3.76
C ASP A 37 11.40 14.73 4.07
N ASP A 38 11.77 13.89 5.04
CA ASP A 38 10.91 12.79 5.53
C ASP A 38 9.62 13.31 6.21
N LEU A 39 9.57 14.59 6.54
CA LEU A 39 8.36 15.24 7.08
C LEU A 39 7.39 15.69 5.98
N SER A 40 7.79 15.60 4.72
CA SER A 40 6.93 15.94 3.59
C SER A 40 5.73 15.02 3.52
N LEU A 41 4.55 15.62 3.36
CA LEU A 41 3.28 14.91 3.18
C LEU A 41 2.74 15.08 1.76
N ASP A 42 3.53 15.64 0.85
CA ASP A 42 3.11 15.85 -0.53
C ASP A 42 3.26 14.59 -1.39
N PHE A 43 2.45 14.51 -2.43
CA PHE A 43 2.42 13.33 -3.30
C PHE A 43 3.72 13.11 -4.07
N LYS A 44 4.53 14.16 -4.31
CA LYS A 44 5.81 14.03 -5.04
C LYS A 44 6.88 13.29 -4.22
N SER A 45 6.72 13.22 -2.90
CA SER A 45 7.60 12.44 -2.01
C SER A 45 7.25 10.95 -1.99
N LEU A 46 6.16 10.51 -2.64
CA LEU A 46 5.85 9.08 -2.77
C LEU A 46 6.82 8.41 -3.75
N LEU A 47 7.11 7.13 -3.48
CA LEU A 47 7.88 6.31 -4.41
C LEU A 47 7.14 6.17 -5.75
N PRO A 48 7.86 6.23 -6.89
CA PRO A 48 7.24 6.08 -8.20
C PRO A 48 6.64 4.68 -8.33
N PRO A 49 5.39 4.52 -8.84
CA PRO A 49 4.77 3.21 -8.99
C PRO A 49 5.60 2.23 -9.83
N GLN A 50 6.38 2.73 -10.80
CA GLN A 50 7.28 1.94 -11.65
C GLN A 50 8.40 1.26 -10.86
N SER A 51 8.70 1.70 -9.63
CA SER A 51 9.67 1.04 -8.76
C SER A 51 9.14 -0.25 -8.11
N LEU A 52 7.82 -0.49 -8.18
CA LEU A 52 7.24 -1.72 -7.68
C LEU A 52 7.66 -2.90 -8.57
N LYS A 53 8.13 -3.97 -7.92
CA LYS A 53 8.59 -5.17 -8.62
C LYS A 53 7.48 -5.72 -9.53
N GLY A 54 7.77 -5.85 -10.82
CA GLY A 54 6.86 -6.44 -11.80
C GLY A 54 5.79 -5.50 -12.34
N MET A 55 5.87 -4.19 -12.05
CA MET A 55 4.87 -3.21 -12.48
C MET A 55 4.65 -3.22 -14.01
N ASP A 56 5.71 -3.18 -14.81
CA ASP A 56 5.59 -3.15 -16.28
C ASP A 56 4.85 -4.37 -16.83
N ALA A 57 5.15 -5.56 -16.29
CA ALA A 57 4.49 -6.80 -16.69
C ALA A 57 3.01 -6.84 -16.27
N ALA A 58 2.67 -6.30 -15.09
CA ALA A 58 1.30 -6.20 -14.62
C ALA A 58 0.46 -5.23 -15.47
N VAL A 59 1.05 -4.08 -15.85
CA VAL A 59 0.39 -3.10 -16.73
C VAL A 59 0.13 -3.69 -18.10
N GLU A 60 1.12 -4.38 -18.70
CA GLU A 60 0.95 -5.04 -20.00
C GLU A 60 -0.14 -6.12 -19.95
N LEU A 61 -0.19 -6.92 -18.88
CA LEU A 61 -1.24 -7.92 -18.69
C LEU A 61 -2.64 -7.29 -18.63
N LEU A 62 -2.80 -6.22 -17.84
CA LEU A 62 -4.07 -5.50 -17.73
C LEU A 62 -4.44 -4.82 -19.05
N TRP A 63 -3.47 -4.27 -19.78
CA TRP A 63 -3.70 -3.68 -21.09
C TRP A 63 -4.24 -4.71 -22.09
N GLN A 64 -3.63 -5.89 -22.15
CA GLN A 64 -4.11 -7.00 -22.98
C GLN A 64 -5.51 -7.45 -22.57
N ALA A 65 -5.77 -7.58 -21.27
CA ALA A 65 -7.08 -7.92 -20.73
C ALA A 65 -8.15 -6.89 -21.13
N LEU A 66 -7.82 -5.59 -21.11
CA LEU A 66 -8.70 -4.52 -21.55
C LEU A 66 -9.01 -4.61 -23.05
N GLN A 67 -7.98 -4.78 -23.89
CA GLN A 67 -8.13 -4.85 -25.35
C GLN A 67 -9.00 -6.04 -25.78
N GLN A 68 -8.86 -7.17 -25.07
CA GLN A 68 -9.61 -8.39 -25.35
C GLN A 68 -10.91 -8.51 -24.54
N GLN A 69 -11.21 -7.52 -23.69
CA GLN A 69 -12.35 -7.53 -22.77
C GLN A 69 -12.44 -8.84 -21.97
N GLN A 70 -11.30 -9.26 -21.42
CA GLN A 70 -11.22 -10.43 -20.54
C GLN A 70 -11.96 -10.16 -19.23
N ARG A 71 -12.40 -11.24 -18.57
CA ARG A 71 -12.90 -11.20 -17.20
C ARG A 71 -11.74 -10.99 -16.25
N VAL A 72 -11.85 -10.03 -15.35
CA VAL A 72 -10.86 -9.74 -14.31
C VAL A 72 -11.51 -9.90 -12.95
N LEU A 73 -10.94 -10.78 -12.13
CA LEU A 73 -11.34 -10.97 -10.74
C LEU A 73 -10.32 -10.31 -9.81
N ILE A 74 -10.77 -9.40 -8.96
CA ILE A 74 -9.95 -8.77 -7.92
C ILE A 74 -10.06 -9.61 -6.64
N VAL A 75 -8.98 -10.28 -6.26
CA VAL A 75 -8.89 -10.97 -4.96
C VAL A 75 -8.36 -9.97 -3.93
N ALA A 76 -9.23 -9.53 -3.04
CA ALA A 76 -8.95 -8.50 -2.06
C ALA A 76 -8.75 -9.07 -0.66
N ASP A 77 -8.05 -8.32 0.18
CA ASP A 77 -7.90 -8.66 1.59
C ASP A 77 -9.13 -8.18 2.41
N PHE A 78 -9.34 -8.77 3.57
CA PHE A 78 -10.53 -8.57 4.41
C PHE A 78 -10.47 -7.34 5.31
N ASP A 79 -9.29 -6.73 5.46
CA ASP A 79 -9.11 -5.57 6.31
C ASP A 79 -9.49 -4.25 5.61
N ALA A 80 -9.35 -3.13 6.32
CA ALA A 80 -9.74 -1.83 5.77
C ALA A 80 -8.90 -1.42 4.56
N ASP A 81 -7.61 -1.77 4.53
CA ASP A 81 -6.72 -1.46 3.42
C ASP A 81 -7.09 -2.29 2.18
N GLY A 82 -7.33 -3.59 2.37
CA GLY A 82 -7.80 -4.49 1.32
C GLY A 82 -9.15 -4.08 0.74
N ALA A 83 -10.12 -3.77 1.59
CA ALA A 83 -11.46 -3.38 1.16
C ALA A 83 -11.48 -2.04 0.40
N THR A 84 -10.73 -1.04 0.89
CA THR A 84 -10.66 0.27 0.23
C THR A 84 -9.88 0.22 -1.08
N SER A 85 -8.78 -0.54 -1.11
CA SER A 85 -8.01 -0.78 -2.34
C SER A 85 -8.83 -1.53 -3.39
N CYS A 86 -9.62 -2.53 -2.99
CA CYS A 86 -10.53 -3.25 -3.90
C CYS A 86 -11.54 -2.31 -4.54
N ALA A 87 -12.23 -1.49 -3.73
CA ALA A 87 -13.19 -0.52 -4.22
C ALA A 87 -12.56 0.51 -5.18
N LEU A 88 -11.35 0.98 -4.86
CA LEU A 88 -10.58 1.90 -5.71
C LEU A 88 -10.25 1.26 -7.07
N VAL A 89 -9.72 0.03 -7.07
CA VAL A 89 -9.32 -0.69 -8.29
C VAL A 89 -10.54 -0.96 -9.18
N LEU A 90 -11.64 -1.46 -8.61
CA LEU A 90 -12.89 -1.68 -9.35
C LEU A 90 -13.37 -0.39 -10.02
N THR A 91 -13.40 0.71 -9.27
CA THR A 91 -13.84 2.02 -9.77
C THR A 91 -12.94 2.53 -10.89
N ALA A 92 -11.61 2.45 -10.70
CA ALA A 92 -10.64 2.94 -11.68
C ALA A 92 -10.66 2.11 -12.96
N LEU A 93 -10.63 0.77 -12.88
CA LEU A 93 -10.66 -0.10 -14.04
C LEU A 93 -11.97 0.02 -14.81
N GLN A 94 -13.11 0.14 -14.13
CA GLN A 94 -14.38 0.37 -14.79
C GLN A 94 -14.36 1.69 -15.58
N GLN A 95 -13.83 2.77 -15.00
CA GLN A 95 -13.67 4.05 -15.70
C GLN A 95 -12.68 3.98 -16.89
N MET A 96 -11.71 3.07 -16.84
CA MET A 96 -10.76 2.81 -17.93
C MET A 96 -11.35 1.93 -19.06
N GLY A 97 -12.59 1.45 -18.93
CA GLY A 97 -13.29 0.71 -19.98
C GLY A 97 -13.29 -0.82 -19.83
N PHE A 98 -12.97 -1.34 -18.64
CA PHE A 98 -13.21 -2.75 -18.35
C PHE A 98 -14.71 -2.99 -18.11
N HIS A 99 -15.29 -3.97 -18.79
CA HIS A 99 -16.72 -4.31 -18.65
C HIS A 99 -17.00 -5.54 -17.80
N HIS A 100 -15.99 -6.37 -17.55
CA HIS A 100 -16.13 -7.66 -16.87
C HIS A 100 -15.23 -7.72 -15.65
N LEU A 101 -15.65 -7.04 -14.59
CA LEU A 101 -14.95 -6.98 -13.31
C LEU A 101 -15.79 -7.67 -12.24
N ASP A 102 -15.17 -8.55 -11.48
CA ASP A 102 -15.72 -9.15 -10.27
C ASP A 102 -14.69 -9.02 -9.14
N TYR A 103 -15.10 -9.26 -7.89
CA TYR A 103 -14.16 -9.32 -6.77
C TYR A 103 -14.52 -10.43 -5.79
N ILE A 104 -13.53 -10.85 -5.01
CA ILE A 104 -13.73 -11.75 -3.88
C ILE A 104 -12.91 -11.27 -2.69
N VAL A 105 -13.52 -11.33 -1.51
CA VAL A 105 -12.84 -11.17 -0.22
C VAL A 105 -12.92 -12.52 0.47
N PRO A 106 -11.80 -13.28 0.56
CA PRO A 106 -11.81 -14.62 1.13
C PRO A 106 -12.04 -14.55 2.64
N ASN A 107 -12.73 -15.56 3.19
CA ASN A 107 -12.81 -15.73 4.63
C ASN A 107 -11.45 -16.16 5.18
N ARG A 108 -10.79 -15.27 5.92
CA ARG A 108 -9.48 -15.54 6.53
C ARG A 108 -9.43 -16.75 7.45
N PHE A 109 -10.54 -17.10 8.07
CA PHE A 109 -10.61 -18.23 9.00
C PHE A 109 -10.64 -19.57 8.27
N ASP A 110 -11.18 -19.56 7.04
CA ASP A 110 -11.37 -20.77 6.25
C ASP A 110 -10.20 -20.98 5.27
N TYR A 111 -9.64 -19.90 4.71
CA TYR A 111 -8.67 -19.95 3.60
C TYR A 111 -7.30 -19.35 3.93
N GLY A 112 -7.11 -18.79 5.13
CA GLY A 112 -5.85 -18.11 5.48
C GLY A 112 -5.69 -16.75 4.78
N TYR A 113 -4.45 -16.37 4.46
CA TYR A 113 -4.11 -15.04 3.94
C TYR A 113 -3.61 -15.08 2.49
N GLY A 114 -4.09 -14.14 1.67
CA GLY A 114 -3.61 -13.93 0.30
C GLY A 114 -4.23 -14.88 -0.73
N LEU A 115 -3.56 -15.04 -1.87
CA LEU A 115 -4.00 -15.91 -2.97
C LEU A 115 -3.54 -17.35 -2.71
N THR A 116 -4.46 -18.23 -2.31
CA THR A 116 -4.20 -19.66 -2.09
C THR A 116 -4.80 -20.50 -3.23
N PRO A 117 -4.33 -21.75 -3.42
CA PRO A 117 -4.92 -22.66 -4.40
C PRO A 117 -6.44 -22.82 -4.25
N GLU A 118 -6.95 -22.87 -3.02
CA GLU A 118 -8.38 -23.00 -2.74
C GLU A 118 -9.16 -21.76 -3.19
N ILE A 119 -8.58 -20.57 -3.06
CA ILE A 119 -9.18 -19.32 -3.57
C ILE A 119 -9.17 -19.31 -5.10
N VAL A 120 -8.14 -19.86 -5.74
CA VAL A 120 -8.08 -20.02 -7.19
C VAL A 120 -9.17 -20.97 -7.68
N GLU A 121 -9.43 -22.07 -6.96
CA GLU A 121 -10.54 -22.98 -7.28
C GLU A 121 -11.90 -22.32 -7.12
N LEU A 122 -12.08 -21.46 -6.11
CA LEU A 122 -13.31 -20.69 -5.91
C LEU A 122 -13.53 -19.63 -7.00
N ALA A 123 -12.45 -19.20 -7.66
CA ALA A 123 -12.43 -18.18 -8.71
C ALA A 123 -12.58 -18.74 -10.14
N ALA A 124 -12.44 -20.06 -10.33
CA ALA A 124 -12.45 -20.75 -11.63
C ALA A 124 -13.87 -21.03 -12.15
#